data_AF-A0A358DJT0-F1
#
_entry.id   AF-A0A358DJT0-F1
#
_cell.length_a   1.000
_cell.length_b   1.000
_cell.length_c   1.000
_cell.angle_alpha   90.00
_cell.angle_beta   90.00
_cell.angle_gamma   90.00
#
_symmetry.space_group_name_H-M   'P 1'
#
loop_
_entity.id
_entity.type
_entity.pdbx_description
1 polymer ?
#
loop_
_entity_poly.entity_id
_entity_poly.type
_entity_poly.pdbx_seq_one_letter_code
_entity_poly.pdbx_strand_id
1 'polypeptide(L)' 'MKEKEEELYTKRTQRDYSLSFNLQVVSEVESEELSIKGALRKYGIQSHSTVLNWIRKLVLLTVKIFRTSHVLV' A
#
# COMPACT_ATOMS: atom_id res chain seq x y z
N MET A 1 26.77 12.05 -6.52
CA MET A 1 25.52 12.80 -6.29
C MET A 1 24.38 11.86 -6.68
N LYS A 2 23.52 11.45 -5.75
CA LYS A 2 22.48 10.46 -6.05
C LYS A 2 21.43 11.15 -6.92
N GLU A 3 21.38 10.75 -8.19
CA GLU A 3 20.34 11.12 -9.14
C GLU A 3 19.00 10.84 -8.47
N LYS A 4 18.32 11.93 -8.09
CA LYS A 4 17.02 11.86 -7.48
C LYS A 4 16.09 11.75 -8.67
N GLU A 5 15.82 10.52 -9.10
CA GLU A 5 14.81 10.22 -10.12
C GLU A 5 13.62 11.14 -9.85
N GLU A 6 13.35 12.00 -10.81
CA GLU A 6 12.11 12.74 -10.89
C GLU A 6 11.04 11.69 -11.18
N GLU A 7 10.70 10.89 -10.17
CA GLU A 7 9.49 10.07 -10.18
C GLU A 7 8.36 11.05 -10.45
N LEU A 8 7.88 11.03 -11.69
CA LEU A 8 6.78 11.85 -12.19
C LEU A 8 5.64 11.78 -11.19
N TYR A 9 5.55 12.80 -10.32
CA TYR A 9 4.55 12.89 -9.28
C TYR A 9 3.19 13.06 -9.95
N THR A 10 2.59 11.93 -10.28
CA THR A 10 1.30 11.87 -10.93
C THR A 10 0.27 11.78 -9.82
N LYS A 11 -0.39 12.91 -9.56
CA LYS A 11 -1.45 12.99 -8.56
C LYS A 11 -2.57 12.00 -8.92
N ARG A 12 -2.71 10.94 -8.14
CA ARG A 12 -3.78 9.96 -8.32
C ARG A 12 -5.02 10.36 -7.53
N THR A 13 -6.19 10.10 -8.09
CA THR A 13 -7.49 10.36 -7.46
C THR A 13 -8.14 9.05 -7.02
N GLN A 14 -9.23 9.14 -6.24
CA GLN A 14 -9.93 7.97 -5.70
C GLN A 14 -10.34 6.94 -6.78
N ARG A 15 -10.58 7.38 -8.02
CA ARG A 15 -10.96 6.52 -9.15
C ARG A 15 -9.80 5.68 -9.69
N ASP A 16 -8.57 6.09 -9.41
CA ASP A 16 -7.36 5.41 -9.90
C ASP A 16 -6.86 4.31 -8.95
N TYR A 17 -7.52 4.15 -7.80
CA TYR A 17 -7.17 3.17 -6.77
C TYR A 17 -7.85 1.83 -7.06
N SER A 18 -7.31 1.09 -8.02
CA SER A 18 -7.72 -0.30 -8.25
C SER A 18 -7.35 -1.19 -7.06
N LEU A 19 -8.03 -2.32 -6.91
CA LEU A 19 -7.69 -3.31 -5.88
C LEU A 19 -6.24 -3.81 -6.02
N SER A 20 -5.81 -4.08 -7.26
CA SER A 20 -4.44 -4.51 -7.56
C SER A 20 -3.40 -3.48 -7.13
N PHE A 21 -3.66 -2.20 -7.39
CA PHE A 21 -2.79 -1.11 -6.96
C PHE A 21 -2.73 -1.01 -5.43
N ASN A 22 -3.86 -1.08 -4.75
CA ASN A 22 -3.90 -1.03 -3.28
C ASN A 22 -3.12 -2.18 -2.65
N LEU A 23 -3.23 -3.40 -3.21
CA LEU A 23 -2.47 -4.58 -2.76
C LEU A 23 -0.96 -4.40 -2.95
N GLN A 24 -0.54 -3.86 -4.10
CA GLN A 24 0.88 -3.59 -4.37
C GLN A 24 1.45 -2.60 -3.35
N VAL A 25 0.75 -1.48 -3.13
CA VAL A 25 1.17 -0.47 -2.15
C VAL A 25 1.27 -1.06 -0.75
N VAL A 26 0.28 -1.86 -0.32
CA VAL A 26 0.30 -2.48 1.01
C VAL A 26 1.42 -3.51 1.13
N SER A 27 1.65 -4.35 0.12
CA SER A 27 2.74 -5.33 0.13
C SER A 27 4.12 -4.67 0.25
N GLU A 28 4.36 -3.55 -0.45
CA GLU A 28 5.63 -2.82 -0.34
C GLU A 28 5.79 -2.15 1.03
N VAL A 29 4.69 -1.73 1.67
CA VAL A 29 4.71 -1.14 3.01
C VAL A 29 4.88 -2.20 4.10
N GLU A 30 4.27 -3.38 3.94
CA GLU A 30 4.39 -4.50 4.88
C GLU A 30 5.79 -5.13 4.87
N SER A 31 6.48 -5.12 3.73
CA SER A 31 7.87 -5.59 3.62
C SER A 31 8.89 -4.64 4.26
N GLU A 32 8.48 -3.59 4.96
CA GLU A 32 9.32 -2.51 5.55
C GLU A 32 10.22 -1.74 4.55
N GLU A 33 10.25 -2.13 3.28
CA GLU A 33 10.95 -1.46 2.18
C GLU A 33 10.45 -0.03 1.93
N LEU A 34 9.18 0.24 2.28
CA LEU A 34 8.54 1.53 1.99
C LEU A 34 7.71 2.06 3.16
N SER A 35 8.15 3.17 3.76
CA SER A 35 7.32 3.89 4.73
C SER A 35 6.05 4.47 4.08
N ILE A 36 4.98 4.66 4.86
CA ILE A 36 3.72 5.24 4.35
C ILE A 36 3.96 6.62 3.70
N LYS A 37 4.88 7.44 4.27
CA LYS A 37 5.28 8.71 3.69
C LYS A 37 6.02 8.55 2.36
N GLY A 38 6.84 7.51 2.23
CA GLY A 38 7.48 7.12 0.98
C GLY A 38 6.44 6.73 -0.08
N ALA A 39 5.47 5.90 0.29
CA ALA A 39 4.39 5.47 -0.60
C ALA A 39 3.54 6.65 -1.11
N LEU A 40 3.24 7.63 -0.26
CA LEU A 40 2.52 8.85 -0.67
C LEU A 40 3.26 9.60 -1.78
N ARG A 41 4.59 9.71 -1.65
CA ARG A 41 5.44 10.43 -2.61
C ARG A 41 5.65 9.63 -3.89
N LYS A 42 5.97 8.34 -3.79
CA LYS A 42 6.23 7.42 -4.91
C LYS A 42 5.01 7.23 -5.81
N TYR A 43 3.83 7.06 -5.21
CA TYR A 43 2.60 6.75 -5.97
C TYR A 43 1.66 7.95 -6.16
N GLY A 44 2.03 9.14 -5.68
CA GLY A 44 1.18 10.32 -5.80
C GLY A 44 -0.15 10.22 -5.06
N ILE A 45 -0.17 9.48 -3.93
CA ILE A 45 -1.37 9.31 -3.10
C ILE A 45 -1.54 10.56 -2.24
N GLN A 46 -2.77 11.04 -2.16
CA GLN A 46 -3.04 12.37 -1.60
C GLN A 46 -3.10 12.39 -0.07
N SER A 47 -3.50 11.28 0.55
CA SER A 47 -3.72 11.24 2.00
C SER A 47 -3.15 9.98 2.63
N HIS A 48 -2.47 10.20 3.76
CA HIS A 48 -1.98 9.15 4.65
C HIS A 48 -3.12 8.26 5.18
N SER A 49 -4.29 8.85 5.44
CA SER A 49 -5.44 8.09 5.94
C SER A 49 -5.95 7.07 4.93
N THR A 50 -5.80 7.34 3.64
CA THR A 50 -6.16 6.43 2.55
C THR A 50 -5.31 5.16 2.62
N VAL A 51 -3.99 5.31 2.73
CA VAL A 51 -3.06 4.18 2.83
C VAL A 51 -3.30 3.38 4.11
N LEU A 52 -3.48 4.05 5.24
CA LEU A 52 -3.82 3.39 6.50
C LEU A 52 -5.12 2.58 6.41
N ASN A 53 -6.14 3.08 5.71
CA ASN A 53 -7.39 2.36 5.52
C ASN A 53 -7.21 1.13 4.62
N TRP A 54 -6.33 1.19 3.62
CA TRP A 54 -5.99 0.00 2.82
C TRP A 54 -5.29 -1.04 3.67
N ILE A 55 -4.28 -0.65 4.44
CA ILE A 55 -3.58 -1.55 5.36
C ILE A 55 -4.59 -2.18 6.32
N ARG A 56 -5.43 -1.40 7.02
CA ARG A 56 -6.41 -1.97 7.94
C ARG A 56 -7.36 -2.96 7.27
N LYS A 57 -7.89 -2.64 6.08
CA LYS A 57 -8.81 -3.53 5.38
C LYS A 57 -8.11 -4.80 4.87
N LEU A 58 -6.96 -4.66 4.25
CA LEU A 58 -6.23 -5.75 3.62
C LEU A 58 -5.53 -6.64 4.66
N VAL A 59 -4.94 -6.05 5.71
CA VAL A 59 -4.34 -6.78 6.83
C VAL A 59 -5.39 -7.57 7.61
N LEU A 60 -6.56 -6.98 7.90
CA LEU A 60 -7.63 -7.74 8.55
C LEU A 60 -8.12 -8.91 7.69
N LEU A 61 -8.12 -8.77 6.36
CA LEU A 61 -8.47 -9.86 5.46
C LEU A 61 -7.38 -10.93 5.42
N THR A 62 -6.09 -10.57 5.23
CA THR A 62 -5.00 -11.55 5.12
C THR A 62 -4.77 -12.32 6.41
N VAL A 63 -4.80 -11.66 7.57
CA VAL A 63 -4.60 -12.31 8.87
C VAL A 63 -5.75 -13.26 9.18
N LYS A 64 -6.97 -12.93 8.75
CA LYS A 64 -8.15 -13.78 8.94
C LYS A 64 -8.10 -15.00 8.03
N ILE A 65 -7.64 -14.87 6.79
CA ILE A 65 -7.41 -15.98 5.85
C ILE A 65 -6.28 -16.89 6.38
N PHE A 66 -5.13 -16.34 6.76
CA PHE A 66 -4.01 -17.15 7.28
C PHE A 66 -4.36 -17.86 8.59
N ARG A 67 -5.07 -17.19 9.51
CA ARG A 67 -5.55 -17.82 10.76
C ARG A 67 -6.61 -18.89 10.55
N THR A 68 -7.47 -18.77 9.53
CA THR A 68 -8.47 -19.82 9.25
C THR A 68 -7.86 -20.99 8.51
N SER A 69 -6.89 -20.76 7.62
CA SER A 69 -6.18 -21.84 6.93
C SER A 69 -5.27 -22.66 7.86
N HIS A 70 -4.70 -22.06 8.91
CA HIS A 70 -3.84 -22.77 9.87
C HIS A 70 -4.62 -23.56 10.95
N VAL A 71 -5.95 -23.43 11.00
CA VAL A 71 -6.83 -24.19 11.92
C VAL A 71 -7.51 -25.38 11.21
N LEU A 72 -7.29 -25.53 9.89
CA LEU A 72 -7.81 -26.61 9.05
C LEU A 72 -6.76 -27.68 8.70
N VAL A 73 -5.61 -27.70 9.38
CA VAL A 73 -4.62 -28.79 9.32
C VAL A 73 -4.54 -29.50 10.66
#